data_AF-A0AAN5CWR9-F1
#
_entry.id   AF-A0AAN5CWR9-F1
#
_cell.length_a   1.000
_cell.length_b   1.000
_cell.length_c   1.000
_cell.angle_alpha   90.00
_cell.angle_beta   90.00
_cell.angle_gamma   90.00
#
_symmetry.space_group_name_H-M   'P 1'
#
loop_
_entity.id
_entity.type
_entity.pdbx_description
1 polymer ?
#
loop_
_entity_poly.entity_id
_entity_poly.type
_entity_poly.pdbx_seq_one_letter_code
_entity_poly.pdbx_strand_id
1 'polypeptide(L)'
;RTDEMGKTMQEPRESDGIAANPLAKEKNGAEENPMRIAEEHAEISLNSEPPKDKSMEVKKRPMAKALSPSATALHPLPVVNGVMRMCYLCGAMVSRSYATPPNPLARADFLARVIFSKKSFRHSVKALGRNATTAYFCVEHIRTSVEIPQEKQ
;
A
#
# COMPACT_ATOMS: atom_id res chain seq x y z
N ARG A 1 43.56 -38.29 43.56
CA ARG A 1 42.94 -37.24 44.39
C ARG A 1 41.79 -36.69 43.55
N THR A 2 40.59 -37.19 43.85
CA THR A 2 39.23 -36.76 43.42
C THR A 2 38.91 -36.64 41.93
N ASP A 3 38.20 -37.68 41.50
CA ASP A 3 37.23 -37.85 40.43
C ASP A 3 36.04 -36.85 40.41
N GLU A 4 35.19 -37.04 39.40
CA GLU A 4 33.74 -36.72 39.28
C GLU A 4 33.38 -35.38 38.61
N MET A 5 33.07 -35.37 37.30
CA MET A 5 31.79 -35.72 36.66
C MET A 5 30.61 -34.82 37.06
N GLY A 6 30.28 -33.88 36.17
CA GLY A 6 29.04 -33.09 36.20
C GLY A 6 28.48 -32.90 34.80
N LYS A 7 28.01 -33.99 34.17
CA LYS A 7 27.17 -33.94 32.96
C LYS A 7 25.75 -33.56 33.38
N THR A 8 25.33 -32.33 33.11
CA THR A 8 23.92 -31.97 33.19
C THR A 8 23.23 -32.41 31.90
N MET A 9 22.51 -33.52 31.98
CA MET A 9 21.48 -33.85 31.01
C MET A 9 20.30 -32.90 31.23
N GLN A 10 19.92 -32.13 30.20
CA GLN A 10 18.58 -31.54 30.12
C GLN A 10 17.86 -32.17 28.93
N GLU A 11 16.66 -32.62 29.24
CA GLU A 11 15.79 -33.50 28.47
C GLU A 11 15.36 -32.92 27.11
N PRO A 12 15.13 -33.79 26.11
CA PRO A 12 14.35 -33.42 24.93
C PRO A 12 12.88 -33.24 25.34
N ARG A 13 12.36 -32.01 25.20
CA ARG A 13 10.92 -31.78 25.23
C ARG A 13 10.31 -32.23 23.92
N GLU A 14 9.86 -33.48 23.90
CA GLU A 14 8.78 -33.91 23.03
C GLU A 14 7.51 -33.17 23.49
N SER A 15 6.96 -32.34 22.60
CA SER A 15 5.57 -31.92 22.72
C SER A 15 4.91 -32.16 21.38
N ASP A 16 4.23 -33.30 21.35
CA ASP A 16 3.29 -33.77 20.37
C ASP A 16 2.27 -32.72 19.91
N GLY A 17 1.86 -32.87 18.65
CA GLY A 17 0.47 -32.69 18.28
C GLY A 17 0.05 -31.29 17.88
N ILE A 18 0.38 -30.86 16.67
CA ILE A 18 -0.50 -29.94 15.94
C ILE A 18 -1.26 -30.76 14.89
N ALA A 19 -2.53 -30.93 15.18
CA ALA A 19 -3.51 -31.67 14.41
C ALA A 19 -3.50 -31.26 12.93
N ALA A 20 -3.40 -32.28 12.07
CA ALA A 20 -3.77 -32.17 10.68
C ALA A 20 -5.25 -31.77 10.60
N ASN A 21 -5.53 -30.58 10.08
CA ASN A 21 -6.89 -30.13 9.82
C ASN A 21 -7.38 -30.82 8.53
N PRO A 22 -8.41 -31.68 8.57
CA PRO A 22 -8.87 -32.38 7.40
C PRO A 22 -9.52 -31.42 6.41
N LEU A 23 -9.01 -31.50 5.19
CA LEU A 23 -9.54 -31.05 3.92
C LEU A 23 -11.08 -31.14 3.87
N ALA A 24 -11.77 -30.05 4.18
CA ALA A 24 -13.20 -29.91 3.94
C ALA A 24 -13.45 -29.80 2.44
N LYS A 25 -13.87 -30.94 1.89
CA LYS A 25 -14.27 -31.15 0.51
C LYS A 25 -15.71 -30.66 0.36
N GLU A 26 -15.93 -29.35 0.29
CA GLU A 26 -17.24 -28.82 -0.09
C GLU A 26 -17.43 -28.95 -1.61
N LYS A 27 -18.01 -30.09 -1.99
CA LYS A 27 -18.82 -30.21 -3.20
C LYS A 27 -20.22 -29.69 -2.85
N ASN A 28 -20.54 -28.47 -3.26
CA ASN A 28 -21.90 -27.98 -3.48
C ASN A 28 -21.74 -26.96 -4.61
N GLY A 29 -22.14 -27.27 -5.84
CA GLY A 29 -23.54 -27.31 -6.21
C GLY A 29 -23.66 -26.26 -7.30
N ALA A 30 -23.65 -26.73 -8.54
CA ALA A 30 -24.05 -25.92 -9.67
C ALA A 30 -25.52 -25.53 -9.45
N GLU A 31 -25.79 -24.23 -9.32
CA GLU A 31 -27.11 -23.72 -9.65
C GLU A 31 -26.92 -22.51 -10.55
N GLU A 32 -27.27 -22.77 -11.80
CA GLU A 32 -27.25 -21.87 -12.91
C GLU A 32 -28.32 -20.80 -12.66
N ASN A 33 -27.90 -19.54 -12.46
CA ASN A 33 -28.83 -18.43 -12.48
C ASN A 33 -28.49 -17.50 -13.65
N PRO A 34 -29.01 -17.76 -14.87
CA PRO A 34 -28.92 -16.84 -15.98
C PRO A 34 -29.97 -15.74 -15.81
N MET A 35 -29.73 -14.84 -14.85
CA MET A 35 -30.57 -13.65 -14.71
C MET A 35 -30.20 -12.67 -15.82
N ARG A 36 -30.97 -12.77 -16.91
CA ARG A 36 -31.15 -11.74 -17.94
C ARG A 36 -31.44 -10.41 -17.25
N ILE A 37 -30.46 -9.52 -17.19
CA ILE A 37 -30.72 -8.11 -16.95
C ILE A 37 -30.71 -7.44 -18.31
N ALA A 38 -31.89 -6.93 -18.65
CA ALA A 38 -32.23 -6.27 -19.87
C ALA A 38 -31.21 -5.19 -20.23
N GLU A 39 -30.84 -5.18 -21.51
CA GLU A 39 -30.46 -3.99 -22.24
C GLU A 39 -31.56 -2.94 -22.06
N GLU A 40 -31.34 -1.97 -21.19
CA GLU A 40 -32.04 -0.70 -21.24
C GLU A 40 -31.07 0.33 -21.84
N HIS A 41 -31.27 0.60 -23.13
CA HIS A 41 -30.61 1.65 -23.88
C HIS A 41 -31.08 2.99 -23.32
N ALA A 42 -30.29 3.55 -22.39
CA ALA A 42 -30.43 4.95 -22.02
C ALA A 42 -29.74 5.80 -23.09
N GLU A 43 -30.51 6.23 -24.08
CA GLU A 43 -30.16 7.34 -24.97
C GLU A 43 -30.03 8.62 -24.13
N ILE A 44 -28.81 8.92 -23.68
CA ILE A 44 -28.51 10.21 -23.07
C ILE A 44 -28.41 11.23 -24.21
N SER A 45 -29.54 11.92 -24.44
CA SER A 45 -29.63 13.12 -25.26
C SER A 45 -28.57 14.14 -24.85
N LEU A 46 -27.57 14.33 -25.71
CA LEU A 46 -26.62 15.44 -25.68
C LEU A 46 -27.34 16.73 -26.14
N ASN A 47 -28.11 17.34 -25.25
CA ASN A 47 -28.57 18.71 -25.40
C ASN A 47 -28.17 19.48 -24.15
N SER A 48 -26.94 19.99 -24.13
CA SER A 48 -26.50 20.98 -23.16
C SER A 48 -25.95 22.15 -23.96
N GLU A 49 -26.81 23.15 -24.16
CA GLU A 49 -26.44 24.43 -24.74
C GLU A 49 -25.27 25.05 -23.95
N PRO A 50 -24.28 25.65 -24.63
CA PRO A 50 -23.17 26.32 -23.96
C PRO A 50 -23.70 27.52 -23.14
N PRO A 51 -23.40 27.62 -21.84
CA PRO A 51 -23.78 28.77 -21.04
C PRO A 51 -23.07 30.00 -21.60
N LYS A 52 -23.87 30.97 -22.05
CA LYS A 52 -23.39 32.26 -22.57
C LYS A 52 -22.59 32.98 -21.49
N ASP A 53 -21.34 33.25 -21.87
CA ASP A 53 -20.38 34.17 -21.28
C ASP A 53 -21.03 35.32 -20.50
N LYS A 54 -20.88 35.29 -19.17
CA LYS A 54 -20.93 36.49 -18.34
C LYS A 54 -19.50 36.77 -17.90
N SER A 55 -18.84 37.64 -18.66
CA SER A 55 -17.56 38.26 -18.30
C SER A 55 -17.66 38.83 -16.88
N MET A 56 -17.11 38.10 -15.92
CA MET A 56 -16.87 38.59 -14.57
C MET A 56 -15.50 39.23 -14.54
N GLU A 57 -15.47 40.55 -14.28
CA GLU A 57 -14.26 41.29 -13.98
C GLU A 57 -13.45 40.60 -12.87
N VAL A 58 -12.29 40.06 -13.27
CA VAL A 58 -11.33 39.44 -12.37
C VAL A 58 -10.68 40.54 -11.54
N LYS A 59 -11.29 40.82 -10.39
CA LYS A 59 -10.73 41.68 -9.34
C LYS A 59 -9.45 41.03 -8.83
N LYS A 60 -8.30 41.55 -9.31
CA LYS A 60 -6.94 41.09 -8.99
C LYS A 60 -6.76 41.03 -7.47
N ARG A 61 -6.88 39.84 -6.89
CA ARG A 61 -6.56 39.62 -5.47
C ARG A 61 -5.02 39.54 -5.33
N PRO A 62 -4.43 40.24 -4.36
CA PRO A 62 -3.00 40.19 -4.13
C PRO A 62 -2.60 38.75 -3.79
N MET A 63 -1.63 38.23 -4.53
CA MET A 63 -1.11 36.88 -4.33
C MET A 63 -0.40 36.82 -2.98
N ALA A 64 -1.08 36.27 -1.99
CA ALA A 64 -0.43 35.87 -0.75
C ALA A 64 0.68 34.90 -1.12
N LYS A 65 1.91 35.21 -0.68
CA LYS A 65 3.10 34.37 -0.79
C LYS A 65 2.73 32.94 -0.39
N ALA A 66 2.62 32.07 -1.39
CA ALA A 66 2.40 30.65 -1.17
C ALA A 66 3.63 30.14 -0.42
N LEU A 67 3.46 29.84 0.87
CA LEU A 67 4.44 29.06 1.61
C LEU A 67 4.60 27.76 0.84
N SER A 68 5.75 27.60 0.21
CA SER A 68 6.11 26.41 -0.55
C SER A 68 5.80 25.19 0.31
N PRO A 69 5.00 24.22 -0.19
CA PRO A 69 4.77 22.98 0.55
C PRO A 69 6.14 22.36 0.73
N SER A 70 6.64 22.39 1.96
CA SER A 70 7.92 21.80 2.33
C SER A 70 7.81 20.34 1.92
N ALA A 71 8.50 19.97 0.84
CA ALA A 71 8.48 18.62 0.33
C ALA A 71 9.07 17.76 1.45
N THR A 72 8.20 17.09 2.21
CA THR A 72 8.63 16.19 3.26
C THR A 72 9.39 15.07 2.55
N ALA A 73 10.70 15.19 2.53
CA ALA A 73 11.57 14.20 1.93
C ALA A 73 11.23 12.85 2.58
N LEU A 74 10.82 11.90 1.74
CA LEU A 74 10.48 10.55 2.19
C LEU A 74 11.78 9.87 2.58
N HIS A 75 12.19 10.08 3.83
CA HIS A 75 13.31 9.35 4.40
C HIS A 75 12.81 7.99 4.90
N PRO A 76 13.57 6.91 4.65
CA PRO A 76 13.25 5.62 5.25
C PRO A 76 13.27 5.78 6.76
N LEU A 77 12.32 5.13 7.45
CA LEU A 77 12.31 5.21 8.91
C LEU A 77 13.65 4.67 9.43
N PRO A 78 14.34 5.40 10.32
CA PRO A 78 15.56 4.90 10.90
C PRO A 78 15.27 3.55 11.56
N VAL A 79 16.23 2.63 11.46
CA VAL A 79 16.12 1.30 12.07
C VAL A 79 16.26 1.46 13.58
N VAL A 80 15.22 1.95 14.24
CA VAL A 80 15.14 1.99 15.69
C VAL A 80 14.77 0.56 16.12
N ASN A 81 15.69 -0.10 16.83
CA ASN A 81 15.49 -1.39 17.51
C ASN A 81 15.54 -2.67 16.65
N GLY A 82 16.15 -2.64 15.45
CA GLY A 82 16.34 -3.87 14.65
C GLY A 82 15.03 -4.59 14.26
N VAL A 83 13.90 -3.90 14.34
CA VAL A 83 12.58 -4.47 14.07
C VAL A 83 12.45 -4.72 12.57
N MET A 84 12.42 -5.99 12.19
CA MET A 84 12.09 -6.37 10.82
C MET A 84 10.59 -6.16 10.57
N ARG A 85 10.28 -5.57 9.41
CA ARG A 85 8.90 -5.35 8.97
C ARG A 85 8.66 -6.13 7.69
N MET A 86 7.47 -6.72 7.58
CA MET A 86 7.06 -7.41 6.36
C MET A 86 6.60 -6.38 5.32
N CYS A 87 7.15 -6.44 4.12
CA CYS A 87 6.72 -5.60 3.01
C CYS A 87 5.30 -5.99 2.56
N TYR A 88 4.42 -5.01 2.42
CA TYR A 88 3.02 -5.21 2.01
C TYR A 88 2.86 -5.79 0.59
N LEU A 89 3.85 -5.60 -0.30
CA LEU A 89 3.77 -6.07 -1.68
C LEU A 89 4.40 -7.45 -1.89
N CYS A 90 5.67 -7.60 -1.51
CA CYS A 90 6.40 -8.85 -1.75
C CYS A 90 6.41 -9.82 -0.57
N GLY A 91 5.93 -9.41 0.61
CA GLY A 91 5.98 -10.23 1.82
C GLY A 91 7.39 -10.43 2.40
N ALA A 92 8.43 -9.81 1.83
CA ALA A 92 9.79 -9.93 2.33
C ALA A 92 9.94 -9.23 3.70
N MET A 93 10.65 -9.88 4.62
CA MET A 93 11.05 -9.27 5.88
C MET A 93 12.24 -8.34 5.63
N VAL A 94 12.07 -7.05 5.90
CA VAL A 94 13.09 -6.03 5.63
C VAL A 94 13.39 -5.20 6.88
N SER A 95 14.67 -4.87 7.08
CA SER A 95 15.12 -3.96 8.13
C SER A 95 14.89 -2.49 7.75
N ARG A 96 15.04 -2.16 6.46
CA ARG A 96 14.78 -0.83 5.90
C ARG A 96 13.44 -0.83 5.18
N SER A 97 12.49 -0.07 5.70
CA SER A 97 11.18 0.10 5.09
C SER A 97 10.66 1.52 5.24
N TYR A 98 9.71 1.86 4.38
CA TYR A 98 8.93 3.10 4.45
C TYR A 98 7.53 2.77 4.97
N ALA A 99 7.08 3.50 5.98
CA ALA A 99 5.70 3.40 6.46
C ALA A 99 4.80 4.37 5.69
N THR A 100 3.54 3.98 5.46
CA THR A 100 2.53 4.89 4.92
C THR A 100 2.28 6.06 5.88
N PRO A 101 2.32 7.31 5.41
CA PRO A 101 1.97 8.47 6.25
C PRO A 101 0.53 8.38 6.79
N PRO A 102 0.27 8.84 8.03
CA PRO A 102 -1.08 8.89 8.57
C PRO A 102 -1.94 9.98 7.89
N ASN A 103 -1.31 11.07 7.43
CA ASN A 103 -1.99 12.15 6.72
C ASN A 103 -2.51 11.67 5.35
N PRO A 104 -3.81 11.86 5.01
CA PRO A 104 -4.40 11.37 3.77
C PRO A 104 -3.74 11.91 2.49
N LEU A 105 -3.37 13.19 2.47
CA LEU A 105 -2.75 13.84 1.31
C LEU A 105 -1.33 13.31 1.09
N ALA A 106 -0.53 13.23 2.15
CA ALA A 106 0.81 12.65 2.10
C ALA A 106 0.77 11.15 1.79
N ARG A 107 -0.26 10.42 2.26
CA ARG A 107 -0.49 9.01 1.93
C ARG A 107 -0.76 8.85 0.44
N ALA A 108 -1.62 9.66 -0.16
CA ALA A 108 -1.90 9.60 -1.58
C ALA A 108 -0.62 9.82 -2.42
N ASP A 109 0.17 10.83 -2.08
CA ASP A 109 1.45 11.11 -2.75
C ASP A 109 2.46 9.96 -2.57
N PHE A 110 2.59 9.43 -1.35
CA PHE A 110 3.43 8.27 -1.06
C PHE A 110 3.02 7.05 -1.89
N LEU A 111 1.73 6.72 -1.94
CA LEU A 111 1.20 5.58 -2.68
C LEU A 111 1.37 5.72 -4.20
N ALA A 112 1.39 6.95 -4.72
CA ALA A 112 1.68 7.22 -6.14
C ALA A 112 3.13 6.90 -6.53
N ARG A 113 4.06 6.92 -5.57
CA ARG A 113 5.49 6.60 -5.77
C ARG A 113 5.78 5.10 -5.66
N VAL A 114 4.81 4.29 -5.24
CA VAL A 114 4.98 2.84 -5.10
C VAL A 114 5.04 2.19 -6.50
N ILE A 115 6.08 1.41 -6.74
CA ILE A 115 6.28 0.65 -7.98
C ILE A 115 5.55 -0.69 -7.82
N PHE A 116 4.73 -1.06 -8.81
CA PHE A 116 4.05 -2.35 -8.83
C PHE A 116 4.55 -3.20 -9.99
N SER A 117 5.10 -4.38 -9.70
CA SER A 117 5.48 -5.35 -10.75
C SER A 117 4.27 -6.13 -11.28
N LYS A 118 3.18 -6.23 -10.49
CA LYS A 118 1.97 -6.99 -10.83
C LYS A 118 0.72 -6.10 -10.81
N LYS A 119 -0.19 -6.32 -11.75
CA LYS A 119 -1.50 -5.61 -11.80
C LYS A 119 -2.37 -5.87 -10.57
N SER A 120 -2.26 -7.06 -9.95
CA SER A 120 -3.01 -7.41 -8.74
C SER A 120 -2.73 -6.44 -7.58
N PHE A 121 -1.48 -6.01 -7.41
CA PHE A 121 -1.08 -5.09 -6.34
C PHE A 121 -1.72 -3.71 -6.43
N ARG A 122 -2.12 -3.26 -7.64
CA ARG A 122 -2.80 -1.97 -7.81
C ARG A 122 -4.12 -1.91 -7.04
N HIS A 123 -4.87 -3.00 -6.99
CA HIS A 123 -6.13 -3.07 -6.26
C HIS A 123 -5.88 -3.00 -4.74
N SER A 124 -4.91 -3.77 -4.24
CA SER A 124 -4.52 -3.78 -2.82
C SER A 124 -4.01 -2.42 -2.34
N VAL A 125 -3.27 -1.70 -3.18
CA VAL A 125 -2.74 -0.37 -2.84
C VAL A 125 -3.81 0.71 -2.96
N LYS A 126 -4.72 0.60 -3.94
CA LYS A 126 -5.89 1.49 -4.03
C LYS A 126 -6.80 1.35 -2.81
N ALA A 127 -6.98 0.12 -2.31
CA ALA A 127 -7.71 -0.12 -1.06
C ALA A 127 -6.98 0.50 0.14
N LEU A 128 -5.65 0.38 0.20
CA LEU A 128 -4.84 0.97 1.26
C LEU A 128 -4.93 2.50 1.31
N GLY A 129 -5.13 3.17 0.17
CA GLY A 129 -5.33 4.63 0.13
C GLY A 129 -6.62 5.10 0.80
N ARG A 130 -7.64 4.24 0.88
CA ARG A 130 -8.92 4.54 1.55
C ARG A 130 -8.89 4.23 3.05
N ASN A 131 -7.98 3.36 3.47
CA ASN A 131 -7.91 2.87 4.84
C ASN A 131 -6.83 3.64 5.63
N ALA A 132 -7.08 3.87 6.91
CA ALA A 132 -6.10 4.52 7.81
C ALA A 132 -4.96 3.57 8.24
N THR A 133 -4.95 2.32 7.77
CA THR A 133 -3.98 1.28 8.16
C THR A 133 -2.55 1.66 7.78
N THR A 134 -1.62 1.43 8.71
CA THR A 134 -0.19 1.61 8.44
C THR A 134 0.36 0.37 7.75
N ALA A 135 0.92 0.55 6.56
CA ALA A 135 1.62 -0.52 5.84
C ALA A 135 3.09 -0.15 5.62
N TYR A 136 3.94 -1.17 5.47
CA TYR A 136 5.37 -1.02 5.28
C TYR A 136 5.77 -1.48 3.88
N PHE A 137 6.65 -0.72 3.23
CA PHE A 137 7.16 -0.99 1.89
C PHE A 137 8.68 -1.08 1.92
N CYS A 138 9.25 -2.09 1.28
CA CYS A 138 10.70 -2.15 1.13
C CYS A 138 11.21 -1.10 0.14
N VAL A 139 12.51 -0.84 0.17
CA VAL A 139 13.16 0.18 -0.66
C VAL A 139 13.02 -0.08 -2.16
N GLU A 140 12.92 -1.34 -2.58
CA GLU A 140 12.79 -1.73 -4.00
C GLU A 140 11.42 -1.36 -4.59
N HIS A 141 10.39 -1.26 -3.75
CA HIS A 141 9.04 -0.94 -4.19
C HIS A 141 8.73 0.56 -4.12
N ILE A 142 9.68 1.41 -3.73
CA ILE A 142 9.48 2.87 -3.64
C ILE A 142 10.42 3.54 -4.63
N ARG A 143 9.87 4.39 -5.51
CA ARG A 143 10.70 5.30 -6.33
C ARG A 143 11.35 6.33 -5.41
N THR A 144 12.63 6.12 -5.13
CA THR A 144 13.47 7.03 -4.34
C THR A 144 14.06 8.15 -5.19
N SER A 145 14.00 8.03 -6.52
CA SER A 145 14.46 9.04 -7.45
C SER A 145 13.45 10.18 -7.58
N VAL A 146 13.69 11.26 -6.84
CA VAL A 146 13.74 12.56 -7.53
C VAL A 146 15.05 12.55 -8.32
N GLU A 147 15.07 11.84 -9.44
CA GLU A 147 16.09 12.11 -10.45
C GLU A 147 15.77 13.52 -10.94
N ILE A 148 16.40 14.52 -10.30
CA ILE A 148 16.48 15.85 -10.87
C ILE A 148 17.11 15.60 -12.25
N PRO A 149 16.41 15.87 -13.36
CA PRO A 149 16.98 15.64 -14.67
C PRO A 149 18.31 16.39 -14.70
N GLN A 150 19.41 15.64 -14.83
CA GLN A 150 20.73 16.21 -15.00
C GLN A 150 20.67 16.97 -16.31
N GLU A 151 20.50 18.29 -16.23
CA GLU A 151 20.55 19.19 -17.36
C GLU A 151 21.95 19.01 -17.96
N LYS A 152 22.00 18.32 -19.11
CA LYS A 152 23.23 18.17 -19.89
C LYS A 152 23.72 19.57 -20.23
N GLN A 153 24.81 19.99 -19.61
CA GLN A 153 25.60 21.15 -20.04
C GLN A 153 26.34 20.83 -21.34
#